data_AF-A0A535YZU8-F1
#
_entry.id   AF-A0A535YZU8-F1
#
_cell.length_a   1.000
_cell.length_b   1.000
_cell.length_c   1.000
_cell.angle_alpha   90.00
_cell.angle_beta   90.00
_cell.angle_gamma   90.00
#
_symmetry.space_group_name_H-M   'P 1'
#
loop_
_entity.id
_entity.type
_entity.pdbx_description
1 polymer ?
#
loop_
_entity_poly.entity_id
_entity_poly.type
_entity_poly.pdbx_seq_one_letter_code
_entity_poly.pdbx_strand_id
1 'polypeptide(L)'
;MRTMRPEQIETALRARLQGRWLLDHPFYRRWTAGEVSVDELRAYAAQYRHFEAMVPSHLRAVARTADHPPLREQALRNLADEAGGTPTHLELFERFASALGAPVHAQPSPAMTRLLETYRATTVAGAAAGFAAL
;
A
#
# COMPACT_ATOMS: atom_id res chain seq x y z
N MET A 1 -26.88 -5.62 -16.40
CA MET A 1 -25.53 -5.80 -15.82
C MET A 1 -25.61 -6.97 -14.86
N ARG A 2 -24.80 -8.04 -15.03
CA ARG A 2 -24.88 -9.23 -14.17
C ARG A 2 -24.13 -8.93 -12.86
N THR A 3 -24.86 -8.78 -11.76
CA THR A 3 -24.27 -8.63 -10.43
C THR A 3 -23.55 -9.93 -10.05
N MET A 4 -22.25 -9.84 -9.76
CA MET A 4 -21.49 -10.98 -9.22
C MET A 4 -21.78 -11.13 -7.73
N ARG A 5 -21.93 -12.37 -7.26
CA ARG A 5 -21.99 -12.68 -5.83
C ARG A 5 -20.60 -12.51 -5.19
N PRO A 6 -20.50 -12.21 -3.89
CA PRO A 6 -19.22 -12.06 -3.19
C PRO A 6 -18.26 -13.24 -3.44
N GLU A 7 -18.74 -14.49 -3.41
CA GLU A 7 -17.89 -15.67 -3.63
C GLU A 7 -17.24 -15.68 -5.02
N GLN A 8 -17.95 -15.14 -6.03
CA GLN A 8 -17.45 -15.08 -7.41
C GLN A 8 -16.37 -14.00 -7.55
N ILE A 9 -16.51 -12.89 -6.80
CA ILE A 9 -15.49 -11.83 -6.76
C ILE A 9 -14.24 -12.36 -6.07
N GLU A 10 -14.38 -13.03 -4.93
CA GLU A 10 -13.25 -13.64 -4.21
C GLU A 10 -12.50 -14.64 -5.08
N THR A 11 -13.23 -15.54 -5.76
CA THR A 11 -12.64 -16.52 -6.68
C THR A 11 -11.87 -15.82 -7.81
N ALA A 12 -12.45 -14.78 -8.40
CA ALA A 12 -11.79 -14.02 -9.47
C ALA A 12 -10.52 -13.32 -8.97
N LEU A 13 -10.56 -12.72 -7.77
CA LEU A 13 -9.40 -12.05 -7.16
C LEU A 13 -8.26 -13.05 -6.86
N ARG A 14 -8.57 -14.23 -6.32
CA ARG A 14 -7.59 -15.30 -6.05
C ARG A 14 -6.96 -15.88 -7.31
N ALA A 15 -7.67 -15.88 -8.43
CA ALA A 15 -7.17 -16.36 -9.73
C ALA A 15 -6.36 -15.30 -10.50
N ARG A 16 -6.72 -14.00 -10.37
CA ARG A 16 -5.70 -12.92 -10.42
C ARG A 16 -4.82 -13.10 -9.16
N LEU A 17 -3.85 -12.30 -8.73
CA LEU A 17 -2.99 -12.62 -7.54
C LEU A 17 -2.23 -13.98 -7.46
N GLN A 18 -2.65 -15.11 -8.06
CA GLN A 18 -1.92 -16.37 -8.08
C GLN A 18 -0.53 -16.14 -8.68
N GLY A 19 0.50 -16.58 -7.94
CA GLY A 19 1.91 -16.34 -8.28
C GLY A 19 2.37 -14.88 -8.13
N ARG A 20 1.57 -14.02 -7.51
CA ARG A 20 1.85 -12.59 -7.27
C ARG A 20 1.68 -12.21 -5.80
N TRP A 21 1.69 -13.19 -4.89
CA TRP A 21 1.69 -12.93 -3.47
C TRP A 21 3.03 -12.34 -3.04
N LEU A 22 2.97 -11.28 -2.24
CA LEU A 22 4.16 -10.55 -1.80
C LEU A 22 5.17 -11.46 -1.09
N LEU A 23 4.67 -12.37 -0.25
CA LEU A 23 5.49 -13.29 0.55
C LEU A 23 6.16 -14.41 -0.27
N ASP A 24 5.71 -14.64 -1.51
CA ASP A 24 6.37 -15.57 -2.43
C ASP A 24 7.60 -14.93 -3.10
N HIS A 25 7.74 -13.60 -3.05
CA HIS A 25 8.87 -12.91 -3.67
C HIS A 25 10.19 -13.27 -2.97
N PRO A 26 11.29 -13.52 -3.71
CA PRO A 26 12.56 -13.97 -3.13
C PRO A 26 13.10 -13.07 -2.01
N PHE A 27 12.90 -11.75 -2.12
CA PHE A 27 13.25 -10.79 -1.05
C PHE A 27 12.52 -11.08 0.27
N TYR A 28 11.20 -11.30 0.24
CA TYR A 28 10.43 -11.57 1.46
C TYR A 28 10.73 -12.96 2.03
N ARG A 29 10.99 -13.96 1.18
CA ARG A 29 11.42 -15.29 1.65
C ARG A 29 12.75 -15.22 2.41
N ARG A 30 13.74 -14.51 1.87
CA ARG A 30 15.01 -14.25 2.55
C ARG A 30 14.82 -13.42 3.82
N TRP A 31 13.96 -12.40 3.79
CA TRP A 31 13.66 -11.60 4.99
C TRP A 31 13.12 -12.49 6.10
N THR A 32 12.07 -13.28 5.82
CA THR A 32 11.48 -14.19 6.82
C THR A 32 12.47 -15.21 7.35
N ALA A 33 13.45 -15.63 6.54
CA ALA A 33 14.54 -16.51 6.95
C ALA A 33 15.68 -15.81 7.72
N GLY A 34 15.67 -14.47 7.85
CA GLY A 34 16.75 -13.71 8.48
C GLY A 34 18.00 -13.54 7.60
N GLU A 35 17.87 -13.71 6.28
CA GLU A 35 18.96 -13.76 5.31
C GLU A 35 19.15 -12.44 4.53
N VAL A 36 18.41 -11.38 4.90
CA VAL A 36 18.59 -10.03 4.34
C VAL A 36 19.56 -9.23 5.19
N SER A 37 20.49 -8.56 4.53
CA SER A 37 21.43 -7.67 5.22
C SER A 37 20.75 -6.41 5.71
N VAL A 38 21.36 -5.75 6.70
CA VAL A 38 20.91 -4.43 7.17
C VAL A 38 20.93 -3.40 6.03
N ASP A 39 21.89 -3.50 5.10
CA ASP A 39 21.98 -2.60 3.94
C ASP A 39 20.81 -2.79 2.96
N GLU A 40 20.40 -4.04 2.71
CA GLU A 40 19.20 -4.34 1.92
C GLU A 40 17.93 -3.80 2.59
N LEU A 41 17.79 -3.99 3.90
CA LEU A 41 16.66 -3.44 4.67
C LEU A 41 16.66 -1.91 4.69
N ARG A 42 17.83 -1.28 4.79
CA ARG A 42 17.98 0.17 4.70
C ARG A 42 17.53 0.69 3.35
N ALA A 43 17.95 0.04 2.26
CA ALA A 43 17.55 0.42 0.91
C ALA A 43 16.04 0.22 0.69
N TYR A 44 15.48 -0.88 1.20
CA TYR A 44 14.04 -1.11 1.23
C TYR A 44 13.30 0.01 1.96
N ALA A 45 13.70 0.34 3.19
CA ALA A 45 13.05 1.36 4.00
C ALA A 45 13.16 2.77 3.39
N ALA A 46 14.29 3.08 2.74
CA ALA A 46 14.48 4.32 2.00
C ALA A 46 13.48 4.49 0.84
N GLN A 47 13.02 3.38 0.25
CA GLN A 47 12.08 3.39 -0.86
C GLN A 47 10.62 3.25 -0.39
N TYR A 48 10.34 2.31 0.49
CA TYR A 48 8.98 1.96 0.89
C TYR A 48 8.29 3.07 1.71
N ARG A 49 9.06 3.97 2.33
CA ARG A 49 8.52 5.22 2.92
C ARG A 49 7.64 6.02 1.97
N HIS A 50 7.96 6.02 0.67
CA HIS A 50 7.18 6.75 -0.33
C HIS A 50 5.79 6.14 -0.51
N PHE A 51 5.69 4.82 -0.39
CA PHE A 51 4.41 4.12 -0.42
C PHE A 51 3.60 4.44 0.83
N GLU A 52 4.20 4.30 2.02
CA GLU A 52 3.56 4.63 3.31
C GLU A 52 3.05 6.08 3.34
N ALA A 53 3.85 7.04 2.85
CA ALA A 53 3.45 8.44 2.79
C ALA A 53 2.30 8.71 1.81
N MET A 54 2.11 7.86 0.79
CA MET A 54 1.06 7.99 -0.21
C MET A 54 -0.30 7.47 0.29
N VAL A 55 -0.31 6.42 1.12
CA VAL A 55 -1.54 5.73 1.57
C VAL A 55 -2.62 6.69 2.13
N PRO A 56 -2.32 7.64 3.04
CA PRO A 56 -3.36 8.55 3.55
C PRO A 56 -3.99 9.43 2.45
N SER A 57 -3.19 9.88 1.49
CA SER A 57 -3.68 10.70 0.37
C SER A 57 -4.55 9.90 -0.59
N HIS A 58 -4.24 8.61 -0.79
CA HIS A 58 -5.00 7.69 -1.62
C HIS A 58 -6.35 7.36 -1.00
N LEU A 59 -6.39 7.03 0.29
CA LEU A 59 -7.63 6.79 1.04
C LEU A 59 -8.54 8.03 1.04
N ARG A 60 -7.96 9.22 1.19
CA ARG A 60 -8.70 10.48 1.08
C ARG A 60 -9.28 10.68 -0.32
N ALA A 61 -8.53 10.35 -1.37
CA ALA A 61 -9.03 10.43 -2.75
C ALA A 61 -10.21 9.48 -2.98
N VAL A 62 -10.12 8.23 -2.49
CA VAL A 62 -11.20 7.25 -2.54
C VAL A 62 -12.44 7.74 -1.79
N ALA A 63 -12.29 8.20 -0.54
CA ALA A 63 -13.42 8.67 0.26
C ALA A 63 -14.14 9.85 -0.41
N ARG A 64 -13.39 10.77 -1.03
CA ARG A 64 -13.95 11.94 -1.72
C ARG A 64 -14.78 11.57 -2.95
N THR A 65 -14.40 10.53 -3.70
CA THR A 65 -15.06 10.14 -4.96
C THR A 65 -16.01 8.96 -4.81
N ALA A 66 -16.16 8.40 -3.60
CA ALA A 66 -17.05 7.28 -3.34
C ALA A 66 -18.51 7.72 -3.29
N ASP A 67 -19.31 7.28 -4.26
CA ASP A 67 -20.77 7.51 -4.29
C ASP A 67 -21.55 6.54 -3.38
N HIS A 68 -20.93 5.42 -3.00
CA HIS A 68 -21.52 4.42 -2.11
C HIS A 68 -21.12 4.69 -0.64
N PRO A 69 -22.05 5.03 0.27
CA PRO A 69 -21.71 5.45 1.63
C PRO A 69 -20.86 4.43 2.42
N PRO A 70 -21.16 3.12 2.40
CA PRO A 70 -20.31 2.13 3.09
C PRO A 70 -18.85 2.11 2.61
N LEU A 71 -18.60 2.38 1.32
CA LEU A 71 -17.23 2.45 0.78
C LEU A 71 -16.51 3.70 1.30
N ARG A 72 -17.22 4.84 1.27
CA ARG A 72 -16.71 6.10 1.81
C ARG A 72 -16.33 5.97 3.28
N GLU A 73 -17.23 5.41 4.09
CA GLU A 73 -17.01 5.21 5.52
C GLU A 73 -15.83 4.28 5.80
N GLN A 74 -15.70 3.17 5.06
CA GLN A 74 -14.56 2.27 5.22
C GLN A 74 -13.24 2.97 4.86
N ALA A 75 -13.20 3.73 3.77
CA ALA A 75 -12.00 4.51 3.40
C ALA A 75 -11.62 5.55 4.47
N LEU A 76 -12.61 6.19 5.10
CA LEU A 76 -12.39 7.14 6.21
C LEU A 76 -11.92 6.45 7.49
N ARG A 77 -12.42 5.24 7.80
CA ARG A 77 -11.93 4.44 8.93
C ARG A 77 -10.47 4.06 8.73
N ASN A 78 -10.13 3.49 7.57
CA ASN A 78 -8.74 3.16 7.26
C ASN A 78 -7.86 4.43 7.31
N LEU A 79 -8.34 5.58 6.81
CA LEU A 79 -7.57 6.83 6.89
C LEU A 79 -7.32 7.26 8.34
N ALA A 80 -8.29 7.06 9.23
CA ALA A 80 -8.14 7.35 10.65
C ALA A 80 -7.11 6.40 11.32
N ASP A 81 -7.07 5.12 10.92
CA ASP A 81 -6.06 4.19 11.39
C ASP A 81 -4.65 4.63 10.92
N GLU A 82 -4.50 5.00 9.64
CA GLU A 82 -3.21 5.41 9.07
C GLU A 82 -2.66 6.71 9.66
N ALA A 83 -3.52 7.73 9.84
CA ALA A 83 -3.11 9.11 10.07
C ALA A 83 -3.80 9.83 11.24
N GLY A 84 -4.72 9.17 11.94
CA GLY A 84 -5.50 9.77 13.04
C GLY A 84 -4.89 9.59 14.42
N GLY A 85 -3.94 8.66 14.59
CA GLY A 85 -3.27 8.38 15.87
C GLY A 85 -1.92 9.10 16.05
N THR A 86 -1.39 9.02 17.26
CA THR A 86 0.01 9.36 17.55
C THR A 86 0.67 8.20 18.31
N PRO A 87 1.69 7.54 17.73
CA PRO A 87 2.23 7.78 16.38
C PRO A 87 1.27 7.31 15.28
N THR A 88 1.30 8.00 14.14
CA THR A 88 0.73 7.53 12.87
C THR A 88 1.50 6.31 12.34
N HIS A 89 0.93 5.58 11.39
CA HIS A 89 1.63 4.47 10.74
C HIS A 89 2.91 4.93 10.03
N LEU A 90 2.87 6.08 9.36
CA LEU A 90 4.07 6.67 8.75
C LEU A 90 5.15 7.00 9.79
N GLU A 91 4.78 7.54 10.96
CA GLU A 91 5.75 7.80 12.04
C GLU A 91 6.33 6.51 12.62
N LEU A 92 5.53 5.45 12.75
CA LEU A 92 6.03 4.12 13.13
C LEU A 92 7.02 3.59 12.09
N PHE A 93 6.70 3.72 10.80
CA PHE A 93 7.57 3.30 9.72
C PHE A 93 8.87 4.13 9.69
N GLU A 94 8.81 5.43 9.90
CA GLU A 94 10.00 6.28 9.95
C GLU A 94 10.90 5.95 11.15
N ARG A 95 10.34 5.52 12.29
CA ARG A 95 11.16 4.97 13.40
C ARG A 95 11.91 3.71 12.96
N PHE A 96 11.25 2.79 12.25
CA PHE A 96 11.89 1.60 11.67
C PHE A 96 12.99 1.99 10.67
N ALA A 97 12.69 2.89 9.73
CA ALA A 97 13.64 3.36 8.73
C ALA A 97 14.85 4.07 9.37
N SER A 98 14.61 4.89 10.40
CA SER A 98 15.64 5.58 11.16
C SER A 98 16.54 4.61 11.93
N ALA A 99 15.97 3.58 12.56
CA ALA A 99 16.75 2.55 13.26
C ALA A 99 17.71 1.79 12.33
N LEU A 100 17.38 1.69 11.04
CA LEU A 100 18.25 1.12 10.01
C LEU A 100 19.26 2.13 9.42
N GLY A 101 19.16 3.41 9.79
CA GLY A 101 19.96 4.49 9.21
C GLY A 101 19.57 4.82 7.76
N ALA A 102 18.31 4.62 7.38
CA ALA A 102 17.85 4.89 6.02
C ALA A 102 17.81 6.41 5.72
N PRO A 103 18.32 6.85 4.55
CA PRO A 103 18.34 8.26 4.18
C PRO A 103 16.92 8.83 4.07
N VAL A 104 16.66 9.92 4.79
CA VAL A 104 15.34 10.57 4.88
C VAL A 104 14.88 11.15 3.54
N HIS A 105 15.83 11.65 2.73
CA HIS A 105 15.55 12.34 1.47
C HIS A 105 15.92 11.52 0.22
N ALA A 106 15.88 10.19 0.32
CA ALA A 106 16.07 9.33 -0.85
C ALA A 106 14.99 9.60 -1.88
N GLN A 107 15.40 9.86 -3.12
CA GLN A 107 14.45 9.96 -4.23
C GLN A 107 13.82 8.60 -4.51
N PRO A 108 12.55 8.57 -4.95
CA PRO A 108 11.94 7.32 -5.38
C PRO A 108 12.70 6.78 -6.60
N SER A 109 13.03 5.50 -6.57
CA SER A 109 13.56 4.77 -7.71
C SER A 109 12.51 4.72 -8.84
N PRO A 110 12.91 4.45 -10.09
CA PRO A 110 11.95 4.30 -11.18
C PRO A 110 10.86 3.24 -10.90
N ALA A 111 11.18 2.18 -10.16
CA ALA A 111 10.21 1.18 -9.76
C ALA A 111 9.20 1.72 -8.74
N MET A 112 9.68 2.47 -7.73
CA MET A 112 8.82 3.11 -6.75
C MET A 112 7.94 4.19 -7.40
N THR A 113 8.48 5.01 -8.30
CA THR A 113 7.69 5.99 -9.06
C THR A 113 6.55 5.32 -9.83
N ARG A 114 6.83 4.23 -10.56
CA ARG A 114 5.79 3.48 -11.28
C ARG A 114 4.74 2.88 -10.35
N LEU A 115 5.14 2.42 -9.16
CA LEU A 115 4.21 1.94 -8.14
C LEU A 115 3.24 3.05 -7.74
N LEU A 116 3.76 4.22 -7.33
CA LEU A 116 2.96 5.37 -6.92
C LEU A 116 2.02 5.85 -8.03
N GLU A 117 2.51 5.90 -9.28
CA GLU A 117 1.69 6.25 -10.45
C GLU A 117 0.57 5.24 -10.69
N THR A 118 0.83 3.95 -10.50
CA THR A 118 -0.18 2.88 -10.63
C THR A 118 -1.30 3.09 -9.61
N TYR A 119 -0.97 3.31 -8.33
CA TYR A 119 -1.97 3.58 -7.29
C TYR A 119 -2.76 4.85 -7.59
N ARG A 120 -2.07 5.94 -7.98
CA ARG A 120 -2.74 7.19 -8.38
C ARG A 120 -3.73 6.96 -9.53
N ALA A 121 -3.35 6.21 -10.56
CA ALA A 121 -4.22 5.91 -11.70
C ALA A 121 -5.50 5.17 -11.27
N THR A 122 -5.44 4.29 -10.27
CA THR A 122 -6.64 3.60 -9.76
C THR A 122 -7.64 4.54 -9.11
N THR A 123 -7.17 5.57 -8.38
CA THR A 123 -8.08 6.59 -7.80
C THR A 123 -8.74 7.47 -8.87
N VAL A 124 -8.05 7.69 -9.99
CA VAL A 124 -8.60 8.40 -11.16
C VAL A 124 -9.66 7.54 -11.86
N ALA A 125 -9.44 6.22 -11.94
CA ALA A 125 -10.41 5.29 -12.51
C ALA A 125 -11.70 5.17 -11.68
N GLY A 126 -11.65 5.50 -10.38
CA GLY A 126 -12.82 5.64 -9.52
C GLY A 126 -12.62 5.07 -8.12
N ALA A 127 -13.53 5.39 -7.20
CA ALA A 127 -13.40 4.98 -5.79
C ALA A 127 -13.31 3.46 -5.59
N ALA A 128 -14.08 2.67 -6.35
CA ALA A 128 -14.02 1.21 -6.26
C ALA A 128 -12.66 0.65 -6.71
N ALA A 129 -12.10 1.17 -7.80
CA ALA A 129 -10.79 0.78 -8.29
C ALA A 129 -9.67 1.22 -7.35
N GLY A 130 -9.74 2.47 -6.85
CA GLY A 130 -8.82 2.98 -5.85
C GLY A 130 -8.84 2.18 -4.55
N PHE A 131 -10.02 1.82 -4.06
CA PHE A 131 -10.12 1.01 -2.84
C PHE A 131 -9.63 -0.43 -3.06
N ALA A 132 -9.94 -1.04 -4.21
CA ALA A 132 -9.48 -2.39 -4.53
C ALA A 132 -7.98 -2.50 -4.83
N ALA A 133 -7.29 -1.36 -4.99
CA ALA A 133 -5.85 -1.32 -5.18
C ALA A 133 -5.06 -1.47 -3.86
N LEU A 134 -5.72 -1.21 -2.72
CA LEU A 134 -5.19 -1.43 -1.36
C LEU A 134 -5.59 -2.82 -0.86
#